data_AF-A0A3S1L847-F1
#
_entry.id   AF-A0A3S1L847-F1
#
_cell.length_a   1.000
_cell.length_b   1.000
_cell.length_c   1.000
_cell.angle_alpha   90.00
_cell.angle_beta   90.00
_cell.angle_gamma   90.00
#
_symmetry.space_group_name_H-M   'P 1'
#
loop_
_entity.id
_entity.type
_entity.pdbx_description
1 polymer ?
#
loop_
_entity_poly.entity_id
_entity_poly.type
_entity_poly.pdbx_seq_one_letter_code
_entity_poly.pdbx_strand_id
1 'polypeptide(L)'
;MPERARPKGIGPHNGPELELMLRGDKPMAAFAAEPNMSAEDIGDADFGPFVEEGRILKFSQVDPKTSVEERCYCLPTEEWRCKLSLLMSRMCRSGEAFDAFTSNDLARLEGTLLGYSKEDIEAFVIHAASRKMQNFSRD
;
A
#
# COMPACT_ATOMS: atom_id res chain seq x y z
N MET A 1 19.76 8.64 17.72
CA MET A 1 18.55 8.08 18.35
C MET A 1 18.61 6.57 18.15
N PRO A 2 18.50 5.73 19.19
CA PRO A 2 18.54 4.28 18.98
C PRO A 2 17.28 3.85 18.20
N GLU A 3 17.51 3.04 17.18
CA GLU A 3 16.49 2.50 16.30
C GLU A 3 15.52 1.64 17.12
N ARG A 4 14.25 2.05 17.19
CA ARG A 4 13.21 1.26 17.87
C ARG A 4 12.97 0.00 17.05
N ALA A 5 13.22 -1.16 17.64
CA ALA A 5 12.89 -2.45 17.04
C ALA A 5 11.40 -2.48 16.66
N ARG A 6 11.13 -2.53 15.35
CA ARG A 6 9.78 -2.61 14.81
C ARG A 6 9.22 -4.03 15.00
N PRO A 7 7.92 -4.20 15.30
CA PRO A 7 7.30 -5.51 15.36
C PRO A 7 7.54 -6.28 14.06
N LYS A 8 7.88 -7.57 14.13
CA LYS A 8 7.92 -8.44 12.95
C LYS A 8 6.57 -8.35 12.22
N GLY A 9 6.60 -7.91 10.96
CA GLY A 9 5.40 -7.75 10.13
C GLY A 9 4.85 -6.32 10.04
N ILE A 10 5.47 -5.31 10.68
CA ILE A 10 5.05 -3.90 10.55
C ILE A 10 6.27 -3.04 10.12
N GLY A 11 6.49 -2.98 8.80
CA GLY A 11 7.40 -2.09 8.05
C GLY A 11 8.87 -2.55 7.89
N PRO A 12 9.60 -2.09 6.83
CA PRO A 12 9.11 -1.78 5.49
C PRO A 12 8.74 -3.07 4.75
N HIS A 13 8.16 -2.96 3.56
CA HIS A 13 7.93 -4.03 2.60
C HIS A 13 9.25 -4.80 2.37
N ASN A 14 9.46 -5.90 3.11
CA ASN A 14 10.77 -6.59 3.19
C ASN A 14 11.08 -7.44 1.94
N GLY A 15 10.69 -6.96 0.76
CA GLY A 15 11.08 -7.53 -0.52
C GLY A 15 10.37 -8.80 -1.01
N PRO A 16 9.40 -9.47 -0.32
CA PRO A 16 8.73 -10.58 -0.97
C PRO A 16 7.75 -10.09 -2.04
N GLU A 17 7.35 -8.80 -2.05
CA GLU A 17 6.29 -8.32 -2.96
C GLU A 17 6.57 -8.67 -4.41
N LEU A 18 7.80 -8.42 -4.88
CA LEU A 18 8.18 -8.77 -6.25
C LEU A 18 8.13 -10.27 -6.49
N GLU A 19 8.70 -11.09 -5.59
CA GLU A 19 8.67 -12.55 -5.71
C GLU A 19 7.22 -13.09 -5.74
N LEU A 20 6.36 -12.59 -4.84
CA LEU A 20 4.94 -12.93 -4.77
C LEU A 20 4.20 -12.53 -6.05
N MET A 21 4.54 -11.39 -6.64
CA MET A 21 3.96 -10.96 -7.91
C MET A 21 4.43 -11.85 -9.06
N LEU A 22 5.74 -12.11 -9.16
CA LEU A 22 6.31 -12.92 -10.24
C LEU A 22 5.80 -14.37 -10.26
N ARG A 23 5.40 -14.92 -9.09
CA ARG A 23 4.75 -16.23 -9.00
C ARG A 23 3.22 -16.21 -9.19
N GLY A 24 2.62 -15.02 -9.29
CA GLY A 24 1.17 -14.82 -9.51
C GLY A 24 0.31 -14.77 -8.25
N ASP A 25 0.92 -14.79 -7.06
CA ASP A 25 0.20 -14.85 -5.79
C ASP A 25 -0.18 -13.47 -5.24
N LYS A 26 0.46 -12.42 -5.75
CA LYS A 26 0.14 -11.04 -5.42
C LYS A 26 -0.16 -10.25 -6.69
N PRO A 27 -1.34 -9.64 -6.83
CA PRO A 27 -1.71 -8.94 -8.05
C PRO A 27 -1.17 -7.50 -8.11
N MET A 28 -0.90 -6.89 -6.94
CA MET A 28 -0.46 -5.51 -6.81
C MET A 28 0.44 -5.29 -5.59
N ALA A 29 1.45 -4.43 -5.74
CA ALA A 29 2.22 -3.83 -4.66
C ALA A 29 2.09 -2.30 -4.71
N ALA A 30 2.10 -1.65 -3.54
CA ALA A 30 1.99 -0.20 -3.43
C ALA A 30 3.05 0.32 -2.45
N PHE A 31 3.63 1.47 -2.78
CA PHE A 31 4.71 2.12 -2.03
C PHE A 31 4.49 3.62 -2.01
N ALA A 32 5.05 4.29 -0.99
CA ALA A 32 5.10 5.75 -0.89
C ALA A 32 6.55 6.19 -0.78
N ALA A 33 6.96 7.09 -1.66
CA ALA A 33 8.28 7.68 -1.73
C ALA A 33 8.21 9.11 -1.19
N GLU A 34 8.82 9.36 -0.04
CA GLU A 34 9.04 10.72 0.42
C GLU A 34 10.14 11.41 -0.42
N PRO A 35 10.18 12.76 -0.45
CA PRO A 35 11.24 13.48 -1.14
C PRO A 35 12.63 12.99 -0.70
N ASN A 36 13.49 12.73 -1.69
CA ASN A 36 14.86 12.22 -1.55
C ASN A 36 15.01 10.75 -1.13
N MET A 37 13.93 9.97 -1.06
CA MET A 37 14.05 8.51 -0.92
C MET A 37 14.48 7.86 -2.24
N SER A 38 15.51 7.03 -2.18
CA SER A 38 15.91 6.15 -3.27
C SER A 38 14.96 4.95 -3.41
N ALA A 39 15.05 4.22 -4.52
CA ALA A 39 14.25 3.01 -4.72
C ALA A 39 14.63 1.91 -3.71
N GLU A 40 15.88 1.91 -3.27
CA GLU A 40 16.41 1.05 -2.22
C GLU A 40 15.80 1.39 -0.85
N ASP A 41 15.67 2.69 -0.53
CA ASP A 41 15.04 3.13 0.73
C ASP A 41 13.56 2.74 0.80
N ILE A 42 12.88 2.73 -0.36
CA ILE A 42 11.47 2.41 -0.50
C ILE A 42 11.24 0.89 -0.51
N GLY A 43 12.22 0.13 -1.01
CA GLY A 43 12.13 -1.31 -1.24
C GLY A 43 11.53 -1.69 -2.59
N ASP A 44 11.58 -0.79 -3.59
CA ASP A 44 11.05 -1.03 -4.94
C ASP A 44 12.12 -1.07 -6.05
N ALA A 45 13.41 -1.05 -5.69
CA ALA A 45 14.52 -1.07 -6.66
C ALA A 45 14.47 -2.25 -7.63
N ASP A 46 14.18 -3.46 -7.15
CA ASP A 46 14.22 -4.69 -7.95
C ASP A 46 13.07 -4.79 -8.98
N PHE A 47 12.07 -3.92 -8.92
CA PHE A 47 10.97 -3.91 -9.89
C PHE A 47 11.39 -3.40 -11.28
N GLY A 48 12.44 -2.56 -11.35
CA GLY A 48 12.85 -1.86 -12.57
C GLY A 48 12.99 -2.76 -13.81
N PRO A 49 13.81 -3.83 -13.76
CA PRO A 49 13.98 -4.73 -14.91
C PRO A 49 12.68 -5.37 -15.40
N PHE A 50 11.78 -5.75 -14.49
CA PHE A 50 10.50 -6.39 -14.86
C PHE A 50 9.49 -5.40 -15.43
N VAL A 51 9.62 -4.12 -15.08
CA VAL A 51 8.85 -3.03 -15.71
C VAL A 51 9.34 -2.76 -17.13
N GLU A 52 10.65 -2.75 -17.35
CA GLU A 52 11.24 -2.61 -18.69
C GLU A 52 10.84 -3.77 -19.63
N GLU A 53 10.77 -4.99 -19.09
CA GLU A 53 10.30 -6.19 -19.81
C GLU A 53 8.78 -6.22 -20.05
N GLY A 54 8.01 -5.34 -19.40
CA GLY A 54 6.54 -5.33 -19.47
C GLY A 54 5.87 -6.48 -18.70
N ARG A 55 6.62 -7.22 -17.89
CA ARG A 55 6.10 -8.30 -17.02
C ARG A 55 5.43 -7.77 -15.76
N ILE A 56 5.76 -6.53 -15.38
CA ILE A 56 5.12 -5.75 -14.32
C ILE A 56 4.82 -4.38 -14.90
N LEU A 57 3.69 -3.80 -14.53
CA LEU A 57 3.31 -2.45 -14.93
C LEU A 57 3.44 -1.51 -13.73
N LYS A 58 4.02 -0.32 -13.95
CA LYS A 58 4.17 0.71 -12.94
C LYS A 58 3.22 1.87 -13.21
N PHE A 59 2.54 2.33 -12.16
CA PHE A 59 1.75 3.55 -12.15
C PHE A 59 2.19 4.39 -10.97
N SER A 60 2.25 5.72 -11.13
CA SER A 60 2.53 6.59 -10.00
C SER A 60 1.81 7.92 -10.07
N GLN A 61 1.76 8.59 -8.92
CA GLN A 61 1.30 9.97 -8.81
C GLN A 61 2.03 10.69 -7.69
N VAL A 62 2.24 11.99 -7.86
CA VAL A 62 2.85 12.85 -6.85
C VAL A 62 1.76 13.70 -6.22
N ASP A 63 1.71 13.74 -4.90
CA ASP A 63 0.92 14.73 -4.18
C ASP A 63 1.59 16.10 -4.27
N PRO A 64 0.96 17.12 -4.89
CA PRO A 64 1.57 18.44 -5.06
C PRO A 64 1.80 19.20 -3.74
N LYS A 65 1.15 18.80 -2.63
CA LYS A 65 1.30 19.47 -1.33
C LYS A 65 2.46 18.91 -0.51
N THR A 66 2.65 17.60 -0.56
CA THR A 66 3.64 16.88 0.27
C THR A 66 4.85 16.43 -0.53
N SER A 67 4.78 16.47 -1.87
CA SER A 67 5.75 15.92 -2.80
C SER A 67 6.00 14.41 -2.61
N VAL A 68 5.11 13.71 -1.90
CA VAL A 68 5.15 12.25 -1.77
C VAL A 68 4.68 11.63 -3.08
N GLU A 69 5.47 10.71 -3.64
CA GLU A 69 5.09 9.92 -4.80
C GLU A 69 4.53 8.57 -4.36
N GLU A 70 3.30 8.28 -4.74
CA GLU A 70 2.71 6.95 -4.59
C GLU A 70 3.01 6.14 -5.82
N ARG A 71 3.57 4.96 -5.64
CA ARG A 71 3.95 4.03 -6.70
C ARG A 71 3.17 2.74 -6.53
N CYS A 72 2.49 2.31 -7.57
CA CYS A 72 1.81 1.02 -7.61
C CYS A 72 2.36 0.19 -8.76
N TYR A 73 2.61 -1.09 -8.46
CA TYR A 73 3.07 -2.09 -9.41
C TYR A 73 2.00 -3.18 -9.52
N CYS A 74 1.67 -3.64 -10.72
CA CYS A 74 0.75 -4.76 -10.91
C CYS A 74 1.20 -5.72 -12.01
N LEU A 75 0.62 -6.92 -12.00
CA LEU A 75 0.73 -7.85 -13.12
C LEU A 75 -0.06 -7.30 -14.34
N PRO A 76 0.30 -7.71 -15.58
CA PRO A 76 -0.52 -7.45 -16.75
C PRO A 76 -1.96 -7.92 -16.51
N THR A 77 -2.94 -7.17 -17.00
CA THR A 77 -4.39 -7.37 -16.76
C THR A 77 -4.92 -6.92 -15.39
N GLU A 78 -4.04 -6.60 -14.45
CA GLU A 78 -4.41 -6.09 -13.11
C GLU A 78 -4.25 -4.56 -13.00
N GLU A 79 -4.19 -3.83 -14.13
CA GLU A 79 -4.00 -2.37 -14.16
C GLU A 79 -5.10 -1.63 -13.41
N TRP A 80 -6.30 -2.20 -13.40
CA TRP A 80 -7.45 -1.63 -12.70
C TRP A 80 -7.18 -1.48 -11.20
N ARG A 81 -6.39 -2.36 -10.58
CA ARG A 81 -6.05 -2.30 -9.15
C ARG A 81 -5.20 -1.08 -8.85
N CYS A 82 -4.11 -0.89 -9.60
CA CYS A 82 -3.22 0.25 -9.46
C CYS A 82 -3.98 1.57 -9.67
N LYS A 83 -4.75 1.66 -10.75
CA LYS A 83 -5.52 2.88 -11.07
C LYS A 83 -6.54 3.21 -9.99
N LEU A 84 -7.25 2.20 -9.47
CA LEU A 84 -8.22 2.40 -8.40
C LEU A 84 -7.53 2.75 -7.08
N SER A 85 -6.40 2.12 -6.74
CA SER A 85 -5.60 2.46 -5.55
C SER A 85 -5.14 3.92 -5.57
N LEU A 86 -4.63 4.39 -6.71
CA LEU A 86 -4.20 5.77 -6.88
C LEU A 86 -5.38 6.76 -6.77
N LEU A 87 -6.54 6.44 -7.36
CA LEU A 87 -7.76 7.24 -7.22
C LEU A 87 -8.22 7.31 -5.76
N MET A 88 -8.33 6.15 -5.10
CA MET A 88 -8.75 6.07 -3.71
C MET A 88 -7.83 6.87 -2.81
N SER A 89 -6.52 6.80 -3.02
CA SER A 89 -5.58 7.57 -2.20
C SER A 89 -5.74 9.08 -2.36
N ARG A 90 -6.01 9.57 -3.58
CA ARG A 90 -6.38 10.98 -3.80
C ARG A 90 -7.65 11.36 -3.01
N MET A 91 -8.68 10.53 -3.08
CA MET A 91 -9.94 10.77 -2.39
C MET A 91 -9.75 10.79 -0.86
N CYS A 92 -8.99 9.83 -0.32
CA CYS A 92 -8.63 9.79 1.10
C CYS A 92 -7.89 11.06 1.54
N ARG A 93 -6.90 11.53 0.77
CA ARG A 93 -6.18 12.77 1.07
C ARG A 93 -7.05 14.02 1.00
N SER A 94 -7.99 14.06 0.06
CA SER A 94 -8.90 15.21 -0.08
C SER A 94 -9.98 15.25 1.00
N GLY A 95 -10.25 14.12 1.66
CA GLY A 95 -11.35 13.95 2.60
C GLY A 95 -12.62 13.36 1.97
N GLU A 96 -12.80 13.48 0.65
CA GLU A 96 -14.01 13.05 -0.08
C GLU A 96 -14.36 11.58 0.15
N ALA A 97 -13.36 10.70 0.31
CA ALA A 97 -13.61 9.28 0.57
C ALA A 97 -14.45 9.05 1.84
N PHE A 98 -14.30 9.92 2.84
CA PHE A 98 -14.95 9.77 4.14
C PHE A 98 -16.39 10.26 4.17
N ASP A 99 -16.88 10.88 3.09
CA ASP A 99 -18.29 11.20 2.92
C ASP A 99 -19.13 9.95 2.64
N ALA A 100 -18.49 8.89 2.11
CA ALA A 100 -19.14 7.65 1.70
C ALA A 100 -18.64 6.39 2.42
N PHE A 101 -17.38 6.38 2.89
CA PHE A 101 -16.74 5.19 3.46
C PHE A 101 -16.19 5.44 4.86
N THR A 102 -16.30 4.43 5.73
CA THR A 102 -15.57 4.44 7.00
C THR A 102 -14.10 4.09 6.78
N SER A 103 -13.23 4.39 7.75
CA SER A 103 -11.83 3.94 7.70
C SER A 103 -11.71 2.41 7.57
N ASN A 104 -12.67 1.65 8.12
CA ASN A 104 -12.67 0.19 8.04
C ASN A 104 -13.04 -0.28 6.62
N ASP A 105 -13.97 0.40 5.95
CA ASP A 105 -14.32 0.09 4.56
C ASP A 105 -13.15 0.37 3.62
N LEU A 106 -12.46 1.49 3.83
CA LEU A 106 -11.27 1.84 3.07
C LEU A 106 -10.13 0.82 3.27
N ALA A 107 -9.92 0.34 4.50
CA ALA A 107 -8.96 -0.73 4.77
C ALA A 107 -9.33 -2.06 4.08
N ARG A 108 -10.62 -2.39 3.99
CA ARG A 108 -11.09 -3.58 3.25
C ARG A 108 -10.85 -3.46 1.75
N LEU A 109 -11.14 -2.29 1.19
CA LEU A 109 -10.90 -1.99 -0.21
C LEU A 109 -9.41 -2.05 -0.53
N GLU A 110 -8.57 -1.41 0.27
CA GLU A 110 -7.11 -1.45 0.12
C GLU A 110 -6.57 -2.89 0.22
N GLY A 111 -7.00 -3.66 1.23
CA GLY A 111 -6.59 -5.04 1.38
C GLY A 111 -7.01 -5.91 0.18
N THR A 112 -8.21 -5.68 -0.35
CA THR A 112 -8.71 -6.35 -1.57
C THR A 112 -7.85 -6.01 -2.77
N LEU A 113 -7.50 -4.73 -2.95
CA LEU A 113 -6.64 -4.27 -4.05
C LEU A 113 -5.27 -4.91 -4.01
N LEU A 114 -4.68 -5.05 -2.82
CA LEU A 114 -3.38 -5.68 -2.58
C LEU A 114 -3.39 -7.21 -2.71
N GLY A 115 -4.57 -7.82 -2.85
CA GLY A 115 -4.77 -9.26 -3.05
C GLY A 115 -4.77 -10.09 -1.77
N TYR A 116 -5.02 -9.49 -0.60
CA TYR A 116 -5.15 -10.26 0.64
C TYR A 116 -6.45 -11.07 0.66
N SER A 117 -6.43 -12.19 1.40
CA SER A 117 -7.63 -12.98 1.65
C SER A 117 -8.65 -12.18 2.46
N LYS A 118 -9.93 -12.52 2.34
CA LYS A 118 -10.98 -11.86 3.12
C LYS A 118 -10.74 -12.03 4.62
N GLU A 119 -10.27 -13.21 5.02
CA GLU A 119 -9.97 -13.56 6.41
C GLU A 119 -8.85 -12.69 6.98
N ASP A 120 -7.75 -12.50 6.24
CA ASP A 120 -6.63 -11.64 6.65
C ASP A 120 -7.05 -10.16 6.73
N ILE A 121 -7.86 -9.71 5.77
CA ILE A 121 -8.41 -8.35 5.76
C ILE A 121 -9.24 -8.10 7.01
N GLU A 122 -10.17 -9.00 7.34
CA GLU A 122 -11.03 -8.83 8.52
C GLU A 122 -10.21 -8.90 9.82
N ALA A 123 -9.22 -9.80 9.89
CA ALA A 123 -8.30 -9.86 11.03
C ALA A 123 -7.55 -8.54 11.23
N PHE A 124 -7.06 -7.92 10.14
CA PHE A 124 -6.43 -6.60 10.18
C PHE A 124 -7.39 -5.51 10.66
N VAL A 125 -8.61 -5.46 10.11
CA VAL A 125 -9.62 -4.44 10.46
C VAL A 125 -10.02 -4.55 11.93
N ILE A 126 -10.26 -5.77 12.43
CA ILE A 126 -10.57 -6.01 13.85
C ILE A 126 -9.41 -5.55 14.74
N HIS A 127 -8.18 -5.90 14.38
CA HIS A 127 -7.00 -5.49 15.13
C HIS A 127 -6.86 -3.97 15.19
N ALA A 128 -6.98 -3.29 14.05
CA ALA A 128 -6.88 -1.84 13.95
C ALA A 128 -7.98 -1.11 14.77
N ALA A 129 -9.22 -1.60 14.71
CA ALA A 129 -10.34 -1.06 15.48
C ALA A 129 -10.12 -1.21 16.99
N SER A 130 -9.59 -2.36 17.44
CA SER A 130 -9.30 -2.60 18.86
C SER A 130 -8.25 -1.63 19.43
N ARG A 131 -7.24 -1.27 18.61
CA ARG A 131 -6.19 -0.32 19.00
C ARG A 131 -6.71 1.11 19.09
N LYS A 132 -7.60 1.52 18.18
CA LYS A 132 -8.26 2.83 18.28
C LYS A 132 -9.02 2.96 19.60
N MET A 133 -9.83 1.97 19.98
CA MET A 133 -10.58 2.01 21.25
C MET A 133 -9.67 2.09 22.49
N GLN A 134 -8.55 1.38 22.48
CA GLN A 134 -7.59 1.45 23.60
C GLN A 134 -6.92 2.81 23.74
N ASN A 135 -6.67 3.52 22.62
CA ASN A 135 -6.12 4.86 22.65
C ASN A 135 -7.15 5.89 23.14
N PHE A 136 -8.42 5.76 22.70
CA PHE A 136 -9.52 6.63 23.18
C PHE A 136 -9.87 6.43 24.66
N SER A 137 -9.60 5.26 25.24
CA SER A 137 -9.85 4.98 26.66
C SER A 137 -8.71 5.45 27.58
N ARG A 138 -7.63 6.01 27.02
CA ARG A 138 -6.45 6.49 27.76
C ARG A 138 -6.32 8.02 27.79
N ASP A 139 -7.27 8.72 27.18
CA ASP A 139 -7.48 10.17 27.27
C ASP A 139 -8.65 10.47 28.23
#